data_AF-A0A4Q7XXX2-F1
#
_entry.id   AF-A0A4Q7XXX2-F1
#
_cell.length_a   1.000
_cell.length_b   1.000
_cell.length_c   1.000
_cell.angle_alpha   90.00
_cell.angle_beta   90.00
_cell.angle_gamma   90.00
#
_symmetry.space_group_name_H-M   'P 1'
#
loop_
_entity.id
_entity.type
_entity.pdbx_description
1 polymer ?
#
loop_
_entity_poly.entity_id
_entity_poly.type
_entity_poly.pdbx_seq_one_letter_code
_entity_poly.pdbx_strand_id
1 'polypeptide(L)'
;MTSKRFLVSSYRGTVAATTNLFDQWLETYQPIINTFPQANGAFDGKLFETWGTEVEEVRNKPENLVWSLIEGDEETYITPGFWRVNRLGYFICAVPWTEPRPEDIVIGEAA
;
A
#
# COMPACT_ATOMS: atom_id res chain seq x y z
N MET A 1 -1.78 12.75 -24.73
CA MET A 1 -2.51 12.50 -23.47
C MET A 1 -1.48 12.38 -22.38
N THR A 2 -1.35 13.45 -21.60
CA THR A 2 -0.21 13.72 -20.72
C THR A 2 -0.39 12.96 -19.41
N SER A 3 0.39 11.91 -19.23
CA SER A 3 0.50 11.21 -17.95
C SER A 3 1.14 12.16 -16.94
N LYS A 4 0.43 12.46 -15.83
CA LYS A 4 0.92 13.33 -14.78
C LYS A 4 2.01 12.59 -14.00
N ARG A 5 3.26 12.90 -14.35
CA ARG A 5 4.46 12.50 -13.64
C ARG A 5 4.49 13.26 -12.30
N PHE A 6 4.33 12.55 -11.18
CA PHE A 6 4.61 13.13 -9.87
C PHE A 6 6.12 13.38 -9.78
N LEU A 7 6.51 14.66 -9.68
CA LEU A 7 7.87 15.10 -9.40
C LEU A 7 7.97 15.30 -7.88
N VAL A 8 8.66 14.39 -7.19
CA VAL A 8 9.11 14.65 -5.82
C VAL A 8 10.36 15.53 -5.90
N SER A 9 10.29 16.65 -5.19
CA SER A 9 11.28 17.72 -5.11
C SER A 9 12.63 17.23 -4.58
N SER A 10 13.68 17.87 -5.03
CA SER A 10 15.07 17.41 -5.00
C SER A 10 15.69 17.29 -3.61
N TYR A 11 16.07 16.07 -3.21
CA TYR A 11 17.02 15.84 -2.13
C TYR A 11 18.46 15.83 -2.70
N ARG A 12 19.28 16.80 -2.31
CA ARG A 12 20.72 16.85 -2.63
C ARG A 12 21.51 16.18 -1.50
N GLY A 13 22.01 14.98 -1.75
CA GLY A 13 22.98 14.32 -0.88
C GLY A 13 23.31 12.93 -1.41
N THR A 14 24.56 12.74 -1.86
CA THR A 14 25.29 11.47 -2.04
C THR A 14 24.48 10.19 -2.38
N VAL A 15 24.66 9.76 -3.63
CA VAL A 15 24.05 8.59 -4.29
C VAL A 15 24.44 7.26 -3.60
N ALA A 16 23.64 6.84 -2.62
CA ALA A 16 23.32 5.42 -2.45
C ALA A 16 21.98 5.24 -3.20
N ALA A 17 21.86 4.20 -4.03
CA ALA A 17 20.62 3.93 -4.75
C ALA A 17 19.45 3.88 -3.76
N THR A 18 18.62 4.93 -3.71
CA THR A 18 17.41 4.97 -2.92
C THR A 18 16.44 4.01 -3.58
N THR A 19 16.57 2.72 -3.26
CA THR A 19 15.57 1.74 -3.65
C THR A 19 14.29 2.14 -2.95
N ASN A 20 13.33 2.65 -3.73
CA ASN A 20 12.03 3.08 -3.27
C ASN A 20 11.39 1.96 -2.43
N LEU A 21 11.10 2.24 -1.16
CA LEU A 21 10.58 1.22 -0.22
C LEU A 21 9.26 0.62 -0.73
N PHE A 22 8.46 1.40 -1.44
CA PHE A 22 7.26 0.91 -2.10
C PHE A 22 7.57 -0.12 -3.19
N ASP A 23 8.58 0.12 -4.02
CA ASP A 23 8.96 -0.81 -5.09
C ASP A 23 9.49 -2.14 -4.50
N GLN A 24 10.27 -2.08 -3.41
CA GLN A 24 10.70 -3.29 -2.69
C GLN A 24 9.52 -4.07 -2.11
N TRP A 25 8.54 -3.35 -1.55
CA TRP A 25 7.32 -3.96 -1.01
C TRP A 25 6.49 -4.62 -2.12
N LEU A 26 6.39 -3.99 -3.30
CA LEU A 26 5.74 -4.58 -4.48
C LEU A 26 6.42 -5.88 -4.92
N GLU A 27 7.75 -5.90 -5.02
CA GLU A 27 8.53 -7.08 -5.40
C GLU A 27 8.41 -8.21 -4.37
N THR A 28 8.42 -7.87 -3.09
CA THR A 28 8.40 -8.82 -1.97
C THR A 28 7.03 -9.46 -1.77
N TYR A 29 5.98 -8.64 -1.68
CA TYR A 29 4.65 -9.10 -1.25
C TYR A 29 3.66 -9.31 -2.40
N GLN A 30 3.94 -8.74 -3.57
CA GLN A 30 3.17 -8.96 -4.80
C GLN A 30 1.66 -8.73 -4.58
N PRO A 31 1.23 -7.49 -4.27
CA PRO A 31 -0.19 -7.15 -4.16
C PRO A 31 -0.96 -7.52 -5.43
N ILE A 32 -2.12 -8.13 -5.24
CA ILE A 32 -3.00 -8.57 -6.32
C ILE A 32 -3.83 -7.41 -6.87
N ILE A 33 -4.25 -7.55 -8.12
CA ILE A 33 -5.18 -6.62 -8.75
C ILE A 33 -6.56 -6.77 -8.10
N ASN A 34 -7.16 -5.66 -7.72
CA ASN A 34 -8.56 -5.54 -7.35
C ASN A 34 -9.43 -5.67 -8.61
N THR A 35 -10.12 -6.81 -8.73
CA THR A 35 -10.97 -7.14 -9.88
C THR A 35 -12.43 -6.76 -9.69
N PHE A 36 -12.79 -6.03 -8.62
CA PHE A 36 -14.16 -5.62 -8.39
C PHE A 36 -14.60 -4.58 -9.44
N PRO A 37 -15.85 -4.64 -9.95
CA PRO A 37 -16.33 -3.72 -10.98
C PRO A 37 -16.26 -2.24 -10.59
N GLN A 38 -16.36 -1.94 -9.29
CA GLN A 38 -16.32 -0.59 -8.74
C GLN A 38 -14.92 -0.14 -8.31
N ALA A 39 -13.86 -0.91 -8.59
CA ALA A 39 -12.49 -0.53 -8.24
C ALA A 39 -12.10 0.79 -8.91
N ASN A 40 -11.53 1.71 -8.13
CA ASN A 40 -11.23 3.09 -8.56
C ASN A 40 -9.90 3.23 -9.34
N GLY A 41 -9.11 2.15 -9.46
CA GLY A 41 -7.83 2.14 -10.18
C GLY A 41 -6.63 2.65 -9.37
N ALA A 42 -6.79 3.01 -8.10
CA ALA A 42 -5.70 3.46 -7.24
C ALA A 42 -4.61 2.38 -7.08
N PHE A 43 -3.35 2.83 -7.01
CA PHE A 43 -2.16 1.96 -6.93
C PHE A 43 -2.12 0.91 -8.06
N ASP A 44 -2.37 1.37 -9.30
CA ASP A 44 -2.49 0.52 -10.48
C ASP A 44 -3.51 -0.61 -10.29
N GLY A 45 -4.67 -0.23 -9.73
CA GLY A 45 -5.80 -1.11 -9.47
C GLY A 45 -5.56 -2.15 -8.38
N LYS A 46 -4.71 -1.90 -7.39
CA LYS A 46 -4.38 -2.87 -6.32
C LYS A 46 -4.97 -2.53 -4.96
N LEU A 47 -5.52 -1.33 -4.81
CA LEU A 47 -6.14 -0.90 -3.56
C LEU A 47 -7.59 -1.38 -3.48
N PHE A 48 -7.93 -2.00 -2.36
CA PHE A 48 -9.30 -2.41 -2.00
C PHE A 48 -9.92 -1.38 -1.06
N GLU A 49 -11.20 -1.10 -1.28
CA GLU A 49 -11.97 -0.10 -0.55
C GLU A 49 -12.20 -0.45 0.93
N THR A 50 -12.54 0.57 1.72
CA THR A 50 -12.70 0.45 3.18
C THR A 50 -14.13 0.08 3.62
N TRP A 51 -15.03 -0.10 2.66
CA TRP A 51 -16.46 -0.37 2.84
C TRP A 51 -16.99 -1.32 1.77
N GLY A 52 -18.21 -1.81 1.96
CA GLY A 52 -18.90 -2.63 0.96
C GLY A 52 -18.29 -4.02 0.80
N THR A 53 -18.41 -4.59 -0.40
CA THR A 53 -18.00 -5.99 -0.67
C THR A 53 -16.49 -6.18 -0.71
N GLU A 54 -15.72 -5.15 -1.05
CA GLU A 54 -14.25 -5.22 -1.12
C GLU A 54 -13.62 -5.42 0.25
N VAL A 55 -14.07 -4.65 1.27
CA VAL A 55 -13.52 -4.83 2.62
C VAL A 55 -13.90 -6.18 3.22
N GLU A 56 -15.05 -6.76 2.86
CA GLU A 56 -15.40 -8.12 3.27
C GLU A 56 -14.49 -9.17 2.62
N GLU A 57 -14.09 -8.98 1.35
CA GLU A 57 -13.09 -9.84 0.70
C GLU A 57 -11.74 -9.77 1.42
N VAL A 58 -11.30 -8.57 1.80
CA VAL A 58 -10.06 -8.37 2.57
C VAL A 58 -10.14 -9.10 3.91
N ARG A 59 -11.26 -8.95 4.65
CA ARG A 59 -11.45 -9.61 5.96
C ARG A 59 -11.45 -11.13 5.90
N ASN A 60 -11.80 -11.71 4.75
CA ASN A 60 -11.79 -13.15 4.55
C ASN A 60 -10.40 -13.70 4.19
N LYS A 61 -9.37 -12.84 4.06
CA LYS A 61 -7.99 -13.29 3.85
C LYS A 61 -7.26 -13.55 5.17
N PRO A 62 -6.30 -14.48 5.18
CA PRO A 62 -5.30 -14.56 6.24
C PRO A 62 -4.70 -13.19 6.52
N GLU A 63 -4.60 -12.82 7.80
CA GLU A 63 -4.07 -11.52 8.24
C GLU A 63 -2.68 -11.23 7.66
N ASN A 64 -1.87 -12.28 7.48
CA ASN A 64 -0.54 -12.17 6.93
C ASN A 64 -0.44 -11.93 5.41
N LEU A 65 -1.57 -11.93 4.71
CA LEU A 65 -1.68 -11.48 3.33
C LEU A 65 -2.27 -10.08 3.22
N VAL A 66 -2.67 -9.46 4.34
CA VAL A 66 -3.31 -8.15 4.35
C VAL A 66 -2.32 -7.08 4.77
N TRP A 67 -2.35 -5.97 4.06
CA TRP A 67 -1.69 -4.72 4.44
C TRP A 67 -2.69 -3.57 4.37
N SER A 68 -2.58 -2.61 5.27
CA SER A 68 -3.42 -1.41 5.29
C SER A 68 -2.63 -0.20 4.82
N LEU A 69 -3.25 0.62 3.96
CA LEU A 69 -2.76 1.96 3.64
C LEU A 69 -3.31 2.93 4.68
N ILE A 70 -2.42 3.59 5.43
CA ILE A 70 -2.75 4.52 6.51
C ILE A 70 -2.31 5.92 6.13
N GLU A 71 -3.21 6.88 6.37
CA GLU A 71 -2.88 8.31 6.40
C GLU A 71 -2.56 8.67 7.86
N GLY A 72 -1.28 8.81 8.16
CA GLY A 72 -0.81 9.31 9.45
C GLY A 72 -0.84 10.84 9.50
N ASP A 73 -0.39 11.40 10.63
CA ASP A 73 -0.38 12.86 10.83
C ASP A 73 0.65 13.57 9.93
N GLU A 74 1.81 12.95 9.71
CA GLU A 74 2.91 13.51 8.90
C GLU A 74 3.22 12.68 7.64
N GLU A 75 2.87 11.40 7.64
CA GLU A 75 3.28 10.44 6.61
C GLU A 75 2.13 9.53 6.20
N THR A 76 2.12 9.15 4.93
CA THR A 76 1.30 8.04 4.42
C THR A 76 2.16 6.77 4.38
N TYR A 77 1.68 5.69 4.97
CA TYR A 77 2.43 4.44 5.06
C TYR A 77 1.56 3.20 4.86
N ILE A 78 2.22 2.10 4.48
CA ILE A 78 1.61 0.77 4.37
C ILE A 78 2.02 -0.05 5.60
N THR A 79 1.06 -0.59 6.33
CA THR A 79 1.30 -1.33 7.58
C THR A 79 0.78 -2.77 7.50
N PRO A 80 1.50 -3.77 8.03
CA PRO A 80 1.02 -5.15 8.03
C PRO A 80 -0.26 -5.33 8.85
N GLY A 81 -1.20 -6.12 8.33
CA GLY A 81 -2.44 -6.52 8.98
C GLY A 81 -3.66 -5.68 8.56
N PHE A 82 -4.81 -6.01 9.16
CA PHE A 82 -6.09 -5.33 8.90
C PHE A 82 -6.36 -4.23 9.94
N TRP A 83 -6.07 -2.98 9.58
CA TRP A 83 -6.30 -1.83 10.46
C TRP A 83 -7.67 -1.18 10.22
N ARG A 84 -8.28 -0.64 11.28
CA ARG A 84 -9.64 -0.06 11.24
C ARG A 84 -9.69 1.47 11.35
N VAL A 85 -8.61 2.09 11.81
CA VAL A 85 -8.53 3.53 12.08
C VAL A 85 -7.56 4.17 11.08
N ASN A 86 -7.88 5.38 10.62
CA ASN A 86 -7.08 6.19 9.69
C ASN A 86 -6.60 5.46 8.43
N ARG A 87 -7.35 4.43 8.00
CA ARG A 87 -7.05 3.71 6.75
C ARG A 87 -7.72 4.35 5.55
N LEU A 88 -6.95 4.44 4.46
CA LEU A 88 -7.42 4.84 3.14
C LEU A 88 -7.83 3.63 2.28
N GLY A 89 -7.33 2.43 2.60
CA GLY A 89 -7.64 1.21 1.86
C GLY A 89 -6.80 0.02 2.32
N TYR A 90 -6.92 -1.08 1.61
CA TYR A 90 -6.21 -2.33 1.90
C TYR A 90 -5.54 -2.90 0.66
N PHE A 91 -4.49 -3.67 0.87
CA PHE A 91 -3.88 -4.52 -0.14
C PHE A 91 -4.04 -5.98 0.28
N ILE A 92 -4.31 -6.84 -0.70
CA ILE A 92 -4.21 -8.29 -0.57
C ILE A 92 -2.95 -8.71 -1.34
N CYS A 93 -2.03 -9.37 -0.66
CA CYS A 93 -0.75 -9.80 -1.18
C CYS A 93 -0.78 -11.28 -1.57
N ALA A 94 0.00 -11.67 -2.59
CA ALA A 94 0.15 -13.07 -2.98
C ALA A 94 1.19 -13.78 -2.10
N VAL A 95 2.17 -13.05 -1.58
CA VAL A 95 3.19 -13.58 -0.66
C VAL A 95 2.89 -13.10 0.76
N PRO A 96 2.76 -14.01 1.75
CA PRO A 96 2.49 -13.62 3.12
C PRO A 96 3.72 -13.00 3.78
N TRP A 97 3.50 -12.06 4.70
CA TRP A 97 4.52 -11.72 5.67
C TRP A 97 4.65 -12.82 6.74
N THR A 98 5.82 -12.87 7.37
CA THR A 98 6.16 -13.85 8.41
C THR A 98 6.57 -13.14 9.69
N GLU A 99 6.55 -13.86 10.82
CA GLU A 99 7.07 -13.33 12.08
C GLU A 99 8.61 -13.19 12.05
N PRO A 100 9.18 -12.16 12.70
CA PRO A 100 8.48 -11.07 13.39
C PRO A 100 7.74 -10.14 12.40
N ARG A 101 6.58 -9.62 12.81
CA ARG A 101 5.80 -8.63 12.03
C ARG A 101 6.72 -7.58 11.38
N PRO A 102 6.63 -7.34 10.06
CA PRO A 102 7.43 -6.33 9.39
C PRO A 102 7.17 -4.91 9.89
N GLU A 103 8.12 -4.01 9.59
CA GLU A 103 7.99 -2.57 9.81
C GLU A 103 7.02 -1.93 8.81
N ASP A 104 6.56 -0.72 9.14
CA ASP A 104 5.71 0.07 8.27
C ASP A 104 6.53 0.65 7.08
N ILE A 105 5.88 0.73 5.92
CA ILE A 105 6.51 1.19 4.68
C ILE A 105 6.02 2.61 4.39
N VAL A 106 6.86 3.61 4.64
CA VAL A 106 6.54 5.01 4.33
C VAL A 106 6.60 5.23 2.81
N ILE A 107 5.50 5.73 2.25
CA ILE A 107 5.35 5.92 0.80
C ILE A 107 5.15 7.39 0.38
N GLY A 108 5.06 8.31 1.35
CA GLY A 108 4.96 9.74 1.09
C GLY A 108 4.65 10.55 2.34
N GLU A 109 4.67 11.87 2.20
CA GLU A 109 4.15 12.81 3.20
C GLU A 109 2.62 12.69 3.26
N ALA A 110 2.01 12.95 4.42
CA ALA A 110 0.57 13.09 4.55
C ALA A 110 0.07 14.30 3.73
N ALA A 111 -1.13 14.18 3.16
CA ALA A 111 -1.71 15.16 2.23
C ALA A 111 -2.35 16.37 2.91
#